data_AF-A0A222SW98-F1
#
_entry.id   AF-A0A222SW98-F1
#
_cell.length_a   1.000
_cell.length_b   1.000
_cell.length_c   1.000
_cell.angle_alpha   90.00
_cell.angle_beta   90.00
_cell.angle_gamma   90.00
#
_symmetry.space_group_name_H-M   'P 1'
#
loop_
_entity.id
_entity.type
_entity.pdbx_description
1 polymer ?
#
loop_
_entity_poly.entity_id
_entity_poly.type
_entity_poly.pdbx_seq_one_letter_code
_entity_poly.pdbx_strand_id
1 'polypeptide(L)' 'MTTCPQSSLLPGIELPDPETLTGPQLQGWDCALCEQRLFADQLLGTVEWTCGGVTKEDVDLYACRPLCKEVAGAA' A
#
# COMPACT_ATOMS: atom_id res chain seq x y z
N MET A 1 -7.17 24.29 4.37
CA MET A 1 -6.75 23.25 3.40
C MET A 1 -6.66 21.93 4.15
N THR A 2 -7.82 21.32 4.42
CA THR A 2 -7.89 20.01 5.08
C THR A 2 -7.55 18.98 4.03
N THR A 3 -6.30 18.52 4.01
CA THR A 3 -5.97 17.28 3.30
C THR A 3 -6.72 16.18 4.04
N CYS A 4 -7.74 15.59 3.42
CA CYS A 4 -8.30 14.36 3.96
C CYS A 4 -7.15 13.34 3.94
N PRO A 5 -6.82 12.66 5.05
CA PRO A 5 -5.88 11.56 4.98
C PRO A 5 -6.49 10.57 4.00
N GLN A 6 -5.74 10.23 2.96
CA GLN A 6 -6.10 9.23 1.97
C GLN A 6 -6.35 7.95 2.76
N SER A 7 -7.61 7.75 3.15
CA SER A 7 -7.97 6.75 4.13
C SER A 7 -7.99 5.45 3.36
N SER A 8 -7.10 4.54 3.75
CA SER A 8 -7.07 3.18 3.25
C SER A 8 -8.50 2.65 3.16
N LEU A 9 -8.83 2.00 2.03
CA LEU A 9 -10.13 1.36 1.84
C LEU A 9 -10.37 0.23 2.86
N LEU A 10 -9.30 -0.22 3.52
CA LEU A 10 -9.32 -1.15 4.64
C LEU A 10 -9.28 -0.38 5.97
N PRO A 11 -10.36 -0.42 6.78
CA PRO A 11 -10.40 0.27 8.07
C PRO A 11 -9.37 -0.32 9.03
N GLY A 12 -8.50 0.54 9.57
CA GLY A 12 -7.47 0.15 10.56
C GLY A 12 -6.12 -0.25 9.98
N ILE A 13 -5.93 -0.17 8.66
CA ILE A 13 -4.63 -0.35 8.00
C ILE A 13 -4.11 1.03 7.60
N GLU A 14 -2.91 1.41 7.99
CA GLU A 14 -2.26 2.62 7.51
C GLU A 14 -1.58 2.34 6.16
N LEU A 15 -1.75 3.21 5.16
CA LEU A 15 -1.09 3.06 3.86
C LEU A 15 0.42 3.28 4.06
N PRO A 16 1.27 2.31 3.67
CA PRO A 16 2.71 2.49 3.75
C PRO A 16 3.16 3.59 2.78
N ASP A 17 4.21 4.30 3.17
CA ASP A 17 4.75 5.40 2.38
C ASP A 17 5.34 4.88 1.07
N PRO A 18 4.91 5.37 -0.10
CA PRO A 18 5.34 4.85 -1.39
C PRO A 18 6.83 5.05 -1.68
N GLU A 19 7.50 6.01 -1.03
CA GLU A 19 8.96 6.19 -1.19
C GLU A 19 9.75 5.09 -0.47
N THR A 20 9.13 4.42 0.50
CA THR A 20 9.71 3.28 1.21
C THR A 20 9.43 1.93 0.54
N LEU A 21 8.48 1.90 -0.41
CA LEU A 21 8.08 0.69 -1.10
C LEU A 21 9.01 0.32 -2.25
N THR A 22 9.12 -0.98 -2.49
CA THR A 22 9.87 -1.52 -3.62
C THR A 22 9.06 -1.47 -4.91
N GLY A 23 9.73 -1.45 -6.05
CA GLY A 23 9.09 -1.48 -7.37
C GLY A 23 8.03 -2.59 -7.54
N PRO A 24 8.24 -3.83 -7.06
CA PRO A 24 7.21 -4.88 -7.09
C PRO A 24 5.97 -4.58 -6.25
N GLN A 25 6.10 -3.88 -5.11
CA GLN A 25 4.95 -3.49 -4.29
C GLN A 25 4.13 -2.40 -4.96
N LEU A 26 4.79 -1.41 -5.55
CA LEU A 26 4.16 -0.35 -6.34
C LEU A 26 3.51 -0.90 -7.62
N GLN A 27 4.01 -1.99 -8.17
CA GLN A 27 3.40 -2.68 -9.31
C GLN A 27 2.26 -3.64 -8.91
N GLY A 28 1.94 -3.74 -7.61
CA GLY A 28 0.94 -4.69 -7.11
C GLY A 28 1.31 -6.16 -7.31
N TRP A 29 2.60 -6.48 -7.41
CA TRP A 29 3.09 -7.86 -7.47
C TRP A 29 3.32 -8.44 -6.09
N ASP A 30 3.83 -7.60 -5.19
CA ASP A 30 4.10 -7.94 -3.81
C ASP A 30 3.22 -7.10 -2.88
N CYS A 31 2.95 -7.66 -1.70
CA CYS A 31 2.13 -7.03 -0.69
C CYS A 31 2.83 -5.77 -0.18
N ALA A 32 2.12 -4.64 -0.18
CA ALA A 32 2.63 -3.38 0.34
C ALA A 32 2.98 -3.46 1.85
N LEU A 33 2.46 -4.44 2.59
CA LEU A 33 2.66 -4.57 4.04
C LEU A 33 3.75 -5.57 4.43
N CYS A 34 3.91 -6.69 3.72
CA CYS A 34 4.83 -7.77 4.11
C CYS A 34 5.84 -8.16 3.03
N GLU A 35 5.87 -7.44 1.90
CA GLU A 35 6.77 -7.69 0.77
C GLU A 35 6.65 -9.11 0.16
N GLN A 36 5.62 -9.87 0.54
CA GLN A 36 5.38 -11.21 0.00
C GLN A 36 4.58 -11.12 -1.29
N ARG A 37 4.88 -12.03 -2.20
CA ARG A 37 4.16 -12.15 -3.47
C ARG A 37 2.65 -12.30 -3.24
N LEU A 38 1.89 -11.46 -3.94
CA LEU A 38 0.44 -11.50 -3.90
C LEU A 38 -0.06 -12.72 -4.68
N PHE A 39 -0.81 -13.58 -4.00
CA PHE A 39 -1.58 -14.67 -4.61
C PHE A 39 -3.07 -14.32 -4.77
N ALA A 40 -3.55 -13.43 -3.90
CA ALA A 40 -4.86 -12.81 -3.97
C ALA A 40 -4.69 -11.35 -3.56
N ASP A 41 -4.96 -10.45 -4.50
CA ASP A 41 -4.84 -9.01 -4.33
C ASP A 41 -6.06 -8.44 -3.60
N GLN A 42 -5.81 -7.65 -2.56
CA GLN A 42 -6.79 -6.81 -1.88
C GLN A 42 -6.33 -5.37 -1.98
N LEU A 43 -7.10 -4.52 -2.63
CA LEU A 43 -6.77 -3.10 -2.72
C LEU A 43 -6.76 -2.48 -1.31
N LEU A 44 -5.61 -1.91 -0.95
CA LEU A 44 -5.40 -1.18 0.30
C LEU A 44 -5.86 0.27 0.14
N GLY A 45 -5.52 0.86 -1.00
CA GLY A 45 -5.76 2.25 -1.34
C GLY A 45 -4.75 2.73 -2.38
N THR A 46 -4.96 3.93 -2.88
CA THR A 46 -4.09 4.57 -3.87
C THR A 46 -3.14 5.52 -3.15
N VAL A 47 -1.90 5.66 -3.62
CA VAL A 47 -0.89 6.60 -3.10
C VAL A 47 -0.26 7.38 -4.25
N GLU A 48 0.05 8.65 -4.04
CA GLU A 48 0.86 9.41 -5.00
C GLU A 48 2.33 9.00 -4.82
N TRP A 49 2.92 8.39 -5.84
CA TRP A 49 4.33 8.07 -5.90
C TRP A 49 5.04 8.89 -6.97
N THR A 50 6.29 9.28 -6.72
CA THR A 50 7.06 10.07 -7.70
C THR A 50 8.15 9.21 -8.33
N CYS A 51 7.96 8.81 -9.60
CA CYS A 51 8.99 8.08 -10.33
C CYS A 51 10.10 9.07 -10.77
N GLY A 52 11.23 9.07 -10.08
CA GLY A 52 12.40 9.89 -10.45
C GLY A 52 12.27 11.39 -10.18
N GLY A 53 11.39 11.79 -9.26
CA GLY A 53 11.34 13.15 -8.70
C GLY A 53 10.58 14.22 -9.50
N VAL A 54 10.05 13.90 -10.69
CA VAL A 54 9.42 14.92 -11.56
C VAL A 54 7.93 14.66 -11.83
N THR A 55 7.51 13.40 -11.89
CA THR A 55 6.12 13.03 -12.18
C THR A 55 5.51 12.32 -10.99
N LYS A 56 4.45 12.88 -10.43
CA LYS A 56 3.60 12.18 -9.45
C LYS A 56 2.62 11.30 -10.21
N GLU A 57 2.60 10.03 -9.86
CA GLU A 57 1.73 9.02 -10.43
C GLU A 57 0.90 8.41 -9.29
N ASP A 58 -0.40 8.25 -9.52
CA ASP A 58 -1.28 7.55 -8.59
C ASP A 58 -1.06 6.04 -8.75
N VAL A 59 -0.64 5.39 -7.67
CA VAL A 59 -0.31 3.97 -7.65
C VAL A 59 -1.21 3.25 -6.66
N ASP A 60 -1.87 2.19 -7.12
CA ASP A 60 -2.72 1.34 -6.29
C ASP A 60 -1.88 0.35 -5.50
N LEU A 61 -1.99 0.40 -4.17
CA LEU A 61 -1.32 -0.53 -3.27
C LEU A 61 -2.23 -1.71 -2.96
N TYR A 62 -1.65 -2.90 -2.98
CA TYR A 62 -2.35 -4.16 -2.73
C TYR A 62 -1.76 -4.89 -1.52
N ALA A 63 -2.60 -5.58 -0.78
CA ALA A 63 -2.21 -6.50 0.28
C ALA A 63 -2.74 -7.91 0.09
N CYS A 64 -2.17 -8.85 0.84
CA CYS A 64 -2.59 -10.24 0.87
C CYS A 64 -4.02 -10.41 1.40
N ARG A 65 -4.72 -11.44 0.90
CA ARG A 65 -5.87 -12.06 1.58
C ARG A 65 -5.53 -13.47 2.07
N PRO A 66 -5.76 -13.80 3.36
CA PRO A 66 -6.13 -12.89 4.45
C PRO A 66 -5.04 -11.84 4.72
N LEU A 67 -5.43 -10.73 5.35
CA LEU A 67 -4.50 -9.65 5.70
C LEU A 67 -3.29 -10.20 6.46
N CYS A 68 -2.13 -9.60 6.21
CA CYS A 68 -0.87 -9.99 6.82
C CYS A 68 -1.01 -10.02 8.34
N LYS A 69 -0.64 -11.15 8.95
CA LYS A 69 -0.81 -11.40 10.38
C LYS A 69 -0.05 -10.39 11.26
N GLU A 70 0.99 -9.76 10.73
CA GLU A 70 1.78 -8.73 11.41
C GLU A 70 1.01 -7.42 11.67
N VAL A 71 -0.04 -7.10 10.90
CA VAL A 71 -0.89 -5.93 11.20
C VAL A 71 -2.00 -6.27 12.21
N ALA A 72 -2.29 -7.55 12.44
CA ALA A 72 -3.23 -8.03 13.44
C ALA A 72 -2.56 -8.31 14.80
N GLY A 73 -1.49 -7.58 15.11
CA GLY A 73 -0.64 -7.75 16.29
C GLY A 73 -0.66 -6.57 17.26
N ALA A 74 -1.82 -5.98 17.54
CA ALA A 74 -2.02 -5.24 18.78
C ALA A 74 -2.98 -6.06 19.66
N ALA A 75 -2.38 -6.99 20.41
CA ALA A 75 -3.02 -7.69 21.53
C ALA A 75 -3.12 -6.78 22.75
#